data_AF-A0AAV1LES3-F1
#
_entry.id   AF-A0AAV1LES3-F1
#
_cell.length_a   1.000
_cell.length_b   1.000
_cell.length_c   1.000
_cell.angle_alpha   90.00
_cell.angle_beta   90.00
_cell.angle_gamma   90.00
#
_symmetry.space_group_name_H-M   'P 1'
#
loop_
_entity.id
_entity.type
_entity.pdbx_description
1 polymer ?
#
loop_
_entity_poly.entity_id
_entity_poly.type
_entity_poly.pdbx_seq_one_letter_code
_entity_poly.pdbx_strand_id
1 'polypeptide(L)'
;MDEEIESIENDTGLINATAVENAINTNVEVFSTMLNQESIKKTTEQIIGYISGWVSRKLASVLKRSTCTDSLYCNNKLWFHKLIILKNIGGLCFPSEDVFQKVRIYN
;
A
#
# COMPACT_ATOMS: atom_id res chain seq x y z
N MET A 1 48.47 -28.76 38.67
CA MET A 1 48.65 -27.30 38.48
C MET A 1 47.48 -26.96 37.60
N ASP A 2 46.37 -26.72 38.28
CA ASP A 2 45.04 -26.90 37.72
C ASP A 2 44.61 -25.52 37.22
N GLU A 3 44.42 -25.40 35.91
CA GLU A 3 43.98 -24.16 35.27
C GLU A 3 42.56 -23.84 35.75
N GLU A 4 42.42 -22.71 36.43
CA GLU A 4 41.14 -22.11 36.79
C GLU A 4 40.35 -21.82 35.51
N ILE A 5 39.22 -22.52 35.36
CA ILE A 5 38.20 -22.17 34.38
C ILE A 5 37.51 -20.91 34.89
N GLU A 6 37.91 -19.76 34.36
CA GLU A 6 37.18 -18.50 34.50
C GLU A 6 35.77 -18.69 33.94
N SER A 7 34.79 -18.73 34.83
CA SER A 7 33.38 -18.72 34.48
C SER A 7 33.05 -17.39 33.80
N ILE A 8 32.75 -17.44 32.51
CA ILE A 8 32.13 -16.33 31.78
C ILE A 8 30.76 -16.10 32.41
N GLU A 9 30.65 -15.07 33.26
CA GLU A 9 29.37 -14.57 33.73
C GLU A 9 28.55 -14.13 32.52
N ASN A 10 27.42 -14.80 32.31
CA ASN A 10 26.39 -14.35 31.38
C ASN A 10 25.80 -13.04 31.89
N ASP A 11 26.44 -11.91 31.58
CA ASP A 11 25.85 -10.59 31.70
C ASP A 11 24.85 -10.38 30.56
N THR A 12 23.76 -11.13 30.60
CA THR A 12 22.50 -10.74 29.94
C THR A 12 21.76 -9.82 30.90
N GLY A 13 22.42 -8.70 31.19
CA GLY A 13 21.89 -7.60 31.95
C GLY A 13 20.48 -7.27 31.46
N LEU A 14 19.54 -7.30 32.41
CA LEU A 14 18.17 -6.84 32.33
C LEU A 14 18.06 -5.69 31.31
N ILE A 15 17.63 -6.00 30.08
CA ILE A 15 17.36 -4.95 29.09
C ILE A 15 16.31 -4.07 29.74
N ASN A 16 16.68 -2.82 30.05
CA ASN A 16 15.79 -1.86 30.70
C ASN A 16 14.49 -1.83 29.91
N ALA A 17 13.41 -2.38 30.46
CA ALA A 17 12.13 -2.53 29.75
C ALA A 17 11.65 -1.18 29.20
N THR A 18 11.93 -0.10 29.93
CA THR A 18 11.69 1.28 29.53
C THR A 18 12.46 1.69 28.28
N ALA A 19 13.73 1.27 28.15
CA ALA A 19 14.54 1.56 26.96
C ALA A 19 14.03 0.80 25.73
N VAL A 20 13.56 -0.44 25.90
CA VAL A 20 12.94 -1.22 24.83
C VAL A 20 11.62 -0.57 24.38
N GLU A 21 10.78 -0.20 25.33
CA GLU A 21 9.49 0.45 25.06
C GLU A 21 9.69 1.80 24.34
N ASN A 22 10.67 2.60 24.77
CA ASN A 22 11.03 3.85 24.09
C ASN A 22 11.53 3.63 22.67
N ALA A 23 12.34 2.59 22.43
CA ALA A 23 12.81 2.24 21.09
C ALA A 23 11.65 1.81 20.17
N ILE A 24 10.70 1.02 20.70
CA ILE A 24 9.50 0.61 19.96
C ILE A 24 8.66 1.84 19.60
N ASN A 25 8.38 2.72 20.56
CA ASN A 25 7.58 3.93 20.33
C ASN A 25 8.22 4.85 19.28
N THR A 26 9.54 5.04 19.36
CA THR A 26 10.29 5.82 18.37
C THR A 26 10.17 5.20 16.97
N ASN A 27 10.30 3.88 16.85
CA ASN A 27 10.18 3.21 15.56
C ASN A 27 8.76 3.31 14.98
N VAL A 28 7.73 3.24 15.83
CA VAL A 28 6.33 3.42 15.41
C VAL A 28 6.10 4.84 14.89
N GLU A 29 6.62 5.86 15.57
CA GLU A 29 6.52 7.26 15.12
C GLU A 29 7.25 7.49 13.80
N VAL A 30 8.47 6.96 13.66
CA VAL A 30 9.25 7.05 12.42
C VAL A 30 8.49 6.38 11.27
N PHE A 31 7.96 5.17 11.49
CA PHE A 31 7.19 4.46 10.48
C PHE A 31 5.91 5.20 10.09
N SER A 32 5.17 5.72 11.07
CA SER A 32 3.97 6.54 10.84
C SER A 32 4.29 7.79 10.00
N THR A 33 5.43 8.44 10.28
CA THR A 33 5.89 9.60 9.52
C THR A 33 6.25 9.21 8.08
N MET A 34 6.89 8.06 7.88
CA MET A 34 7.21 7.54 6.54
C MET A 34 5.95 7.24 5.72
N LEU A 35 4.93 6.63 6.33
CA LEU A 35 3.64 6.38 5.66
C LEU A 35 2.93 7.68 5.23
N ASN A 36 3.19 8.77 5.94
CA ASN A 36 2.61 10.08 5.64
C ASN A 36 3.34 10.85 4.53
N GLN A 37 4.48 10.35 4.06
CA GLN A 37 5.21 10.97 2.95
C GLN A 37 4.35 11.03 1.68
N GLU A 38 4.47 12.15 0.96
CA GLU A 38 3.71 12.39 -0.27
C GLU A 38 3.98 11.32 -1.34
N SER A 39 5.21 10.81 -1.41
CA SER A 39 5.60 9.72 -2.31
C SER A 39 4.81 8.45 -2.06
N ILE A 40 4.60 8.08 -0.79
CA ILE A 40 3.82 6.91 -0.37
C ILE A 40 2.35 7.16 -0.70
N LYS A 41 1.79 8.30 -0.30
CA LYS A 41 0.40 8.66 -0.63
C LYS A 41 0.13 8.57 -2.13
N LYS A 42 1.00 9.15 -2.96
CA LYS A 42 0.88 9.09 -4.43
C LYS A 42 0.96 7.68 -4.98
N THR A 43 1.81 6.84 -4.39
CA THR A 43 1.91 5.41 -4.76
C THR A 43 0.64 4.66 -4.38
N THR A 44 0.10 4.90 -3.18
CA THR A 44 -1.19 4.36 -2.74
C THR A 44 -2.31 4.73 -3.70
N GLU A 45 -2.40 5.99 -4.12
CA GLU A 45 -3.42 6.44 -5.08
C GLU A 45 -3.26 5.75 -6.46
N GLN A 46 -2.03 5.46 -6.90
CA GLN A 46 -1.80 4.70 -8.13
C GLN A 46 -2.21 3.22 -7.98
N ILE A 47 -2.01 2.62 -6.80
CA ILE A 47 -2.50 1.27 -6.48
C ILE A 47 -4.04 1.25 -6.49
N ILE A 48 -4.68 2.25 -5.88
CA ILE A 48 -6.13 2.44 -5.92
C ILE A 48 -6.61 2.57 -7.37
N GLY A 49 -5.92 3.36 -8.19
CA GLY A 49 -6.20 3.48 -9.63
C GLY A 49 -6.12 2.14 -10.37
N TYR A 50 -5.13 1.30 -10.04
CA TYR A 50 -5.00 -0.04 -10.58
C TYR A 50 -6.18 -0.95 -10.19
N ILE A 51 -6.54 -0.97 -8.90
CA ILE A 51 -7.68 -1.73 -8.38
C ILE A 51 -8.99 -1.25 -9.05
N SER A 52 -9.14 0.05 -9.22
CA SER A 52 -10.31 0.67 -9.87
C SER A 52 -10.50 0.18 -11.31
N GLY A 53 -9.40 -0.06 -12.04
CA GLY A 53 -9.47 -0.69 -13.36
C GLY A 53 -10.04 -2.11 -13.30
N TRP A 54 -9.61 -2.91 -12.32
CA TRP A 54 -10.20 -4.24 -12.11
C TRP A 54 -11.69 -4.17 -11.72
N VAL A 55 -12.07 -3.26 -10.83
CA VAL A 55 -13.47 -3.05 -10.43
C VAL A 55 -14.33 -2.67 -11.63
N SER A 56 -13.87 -1.73 -12.46
CA SER A 56 -14.57 -1.31 -13.68
C SER A 56 -14.83 -2.49 -14.61
N ARG A 57 -13.81 -3.33 -14.84
CA ARG A 57 -13.93 -4.55 -15.64
C ARG A 57 -14.94 -5.53 -15.05
N LYS A 58 -14.94 -5.73 -13.74
CA LYS A 58 -15.90 -6.61 -13.07
C LYS A 58 -17.32 -6.08 -13.17
N LEU A 59 -17.55 -4.79 -12.92
CA LEU A 59 -18.86 -4.16 -13.06
C LEU A 59 -19.37 -4.27 -14.51
N ALA A 60 -18.53 -3.99 -15.49
CA ALA A 60 -18.90 -4.09 -16.89
C ALA A 60 -19.26 -5.52 -17.33
N SER A 61 -18.69 -6.55 -16.69
CA SER A 61 -19.06 -7.95 -16.96
C SER A 61 -20.46 -8.33 -16.48
N VAL A 62 -21.07 -7.53 -15.60
CA VAL A 62 -22.39 -7.78 -15.01
C VAL A 62 -23.45 -6.83 -15.56
N LEU A 63 -23.07 -5.61 -15.93
CA LEU A 63 -23.98 -4.60 -16.48
C LEU A 63 -24.37 -4.92 -17.93
N LYS A 64 -25.67 -4.89 -18.23
CA LYS A 64 -26.22 -5.25 -19.54
C LYS A 64 -26.31 -4.09 -20.55
N ARG A 65 -26.28 -2.84 -20.08
CA ARG A 65 -26.43 -1.64 -20.93
C ARG A 65 -25.07 -1.03 -21.24
N SER A 66 -24.81 -0.79 -22.53
CA SER A 66 -23.57 -0.16 -23.01
C SER A 66 -23.31 1.20 -22.37
N THR A 67 -24.34 2.03 -22.22
CA THR A 67 -24.20 3.36 -21.61
C THR A 67 -23.73 3.29 -20.14
N CYS A 68 -24.16 2.27 -19.40
CA CYS A 68 -23.70 2.05 -18.03
C CYS A 68 -22.27 1.50 -17.98
N THR A 69 -21.85 0.73 -18.98
CA THR A 69 -20.47 0.26 -19.07
C THR A 69 -19.53 1.37 -19.51
N ASP A 70 -19.96 2.24 -20.41
CA ASP A 70 -19.16 3.36 -20.92
C ASP A 70 -18.80 4.35 -19.80
N SER A 71 -19.73 4.59 -18.86
CA SER A 71 -19.47 5.44 -17.69
C SER A 71 -18.42 4.88 -16.71
N LEU A 72 -18.08 3.60 -16.80
CA LEU A 72 -17.05 2.98 -15.95
C LEU A 72 -15.64 3.27 -16.45
N TYR A 73 -15.49 3.69 -17.71
CA TYR A 73 -14.20 3.83 -18.36
C TYR A 73 -13.86 5.29 -18.63
N CYS A 74 -12.55 5.58 -18.69
CA CYS A 74 -12.04 6.85 -19.15
C CYS A 74 -11.33 6.66 -20.49
N ASN A 75 -11.64 7.52 -21.46
CA ASN A 75 -10.93 7.56 -22.73
C ASN A 75 -9.58 8.28 -22.62
N ASN A 76 -9.43 9.14 -21.62
CA ASN A 76 -8.21 9.89 -21.36
C ASN A 76 -7.36 9.19 -20.30
N LYS A 77 -6.04 9.27 -20.45
CA LYS A 77 -5.11 8.79 -19.43
C LYS A 77 -5.05 9.80 -18.28
N LEU A 78 -5.39 9.35 -17.09
CA LEU A 78 -5.34 10.14 -15.86
C LEU A 78 -4.11 9.76 -15.04
N TRP A 79 -3.71 10.63 -14.12
CA TRP A 79 -2.45 10.50 -13.36
C TRP A 79 -2.39 9.22 -12.51
N PHE A 80 -3.53 8.72 -12.02
CA PHE A 80 -3.63 7.47 -11.24
C PHE A 80 -3.64 6.21 -12.11
N HIS A 81 -3.71 6.33 -13.44
CA HIS A 81 -3.61 5.18 -14.35
C HIS A 81 -2.17 4.69 -14.56
N LYS A 82 -1.17 5.29 -13.89
CA LYS A 82 0.25 5.00 -14.12
C LYS A 82 0.59 3.51 -14.05
N LEU A 83 0.08 2.78 -13.06
CA LEU A 83 0.33 1.33 -12.93
C LEU A 83 -0.36 0.50 -14.01
N ILE A 84 -1.53 0.94 -14.50
CA ILE A 84 -2.22 0.29 -15.61
C ILE A 84 -1.39 0.44 -16.89
N ILE A 85 -0.84 1.63 -17.13
CA ILE A 85 0.03 1.91 -18.28
C ILE A 85 1.29 1.04 -18.22
N LEU A 86 1.93 0.95 -17.05
CA LEU A 86 3.17 0.18 -16.87
C LEU A 86 2.98 -1.33 -16.99
N LYS A 87 1.82 -1.86 -16.58
CA LYS A 87 1.54 -3.30 -16.51
C LYS A 87 0.39 -3.72 -17.44
N ASN A 88 0.27 -3.10 -18.61
CA ASN A 88 -0.83 -3.40 -19.53
C ASN A 88 -0.67 -4.79 -20.18
N ILE A 89 -1.19 -5.83 -19.52
CA ILE A 89 -1.18 -7.23 -20.00
C ILE A 89 -2.54 -7.59 -20.64
N GLY A 90 -3.26 -6.62 -21.24
CA GLY A 90 -4.59 -6.82 -21.85
C GLY A 90 -5.74 -7.06 -20.84
N GLY A 91 -5.40 -7.25 -19.57
CA GLY A 91 -6.29 -7.50 -18.44
C GLY A 91 -6.79 -6.25 -17.71
N LEU A 92 -6.34 -5.05 -18.09
CA LEU A 92 -6.65 -3.80 -17.39
C LEU A 92 -7.33 -2.80 -18.32
N CYS A 93 -8.20 -1.97 -17.77
CA CYS A 93 -8.88 -0.88 -18.46
C CYS A 93 -8.62 0.42 -17.68
N PHE A 94 -8.74 1.56 -18.34
CA PHE A 94 -8.64 2.86 -17.69
C PHE A 94 -9.97 3.18 -17.01
N PRO A 95 -10.06 3.10 -15.67
CA PRO A 95 -11.30 3.42 -14.96
C PRO A 95 -11.62 4.92 -15.07
N SER A 96 -12.90 5.27 -15.01
CA SER A 96 -13.35 6.65 -14.85
C SER A 96 -12.94 7.23 -13.49
N GLU A 97 -12.88 8.55 -13.41
CA GLU A 97 -12.61 9.28 -12.16
C GLU A 97 -13.60 8.89 -11.06
N ASP A 98 -14.88 8.73 -11.42
CA ASP A 98 -15.93 8.37 -10.47
C ASP A 98 -15.68 7.01 -9.82
N VAL A 99 -15.27 6.00 -10.61
CA VAL A 99 -14.95 4.68 -10.06
C VAL A 99 -13.73 4.77 -9.14
N PHE A 100 -12.71 5.53 -9.54
CA PHE A 100 -11.54 5.78 -8.70
C PHE A 100 -11.91 6.42 -7.37
N GLN A 101 -12.69 7.51 -7.37
CA GLN A 101 -13.13 8.16 -6.13
C GLN A 101 -13.98 7.23 -5.26
N LYS A 102 -14.82 6.39 -5.85
CA LYS A 102 -15.60 5.40 -5.08
C LYS A 102 -14.68 4.38 -4.41
N VAL A 103 -13.72 3.80 -5.11
CA VAL A 103 -12.78 2.83 -4.51
C VAL A 103 -11.91 3.50 -3.45
N ARG A 104 -11.45 4.73 -3.71
CA ARG A 104 -10.63 5.53 -2.78
C ARG A 104 -11.32 5.83 -1.46
N ILE A 105 -12.63 6.08 -1.44
CA ILE A 105 -13.37 6.36 -0.20
C ILE A 105 -13.48 5.11 0.70
N TYR A 106 -13.50 3.91 0.10
CA TYR A 106 -13.65 2.64 0.83
C TYR A 106 -12.31 1.97 1.21
N ASN A 107 -11.17 2.59 0.93
CA ASN A 107 -9.83 2.11 1.28
C ASN A 107 -9.05 3.17 2.05
#